data_AF-A0A8T7CSU6-F1
#
_entry.id   AF-A0A8T7CSU6-F1
#
_cell.length_a   1.000
_cell.length_b   1.000
_cell.length_c   1.000
_cell.angle_alpha   90.00
_cell.angle_beta   90.00
_cell.angle_gamma   90.00
#
_symmetry.space_group_name_H-M   'P 1'
#
loop_
_entity.id
_entity.type
_entity.pdbx_description
1 polymer ?
#
loop_
_entity_poly.entity_id
_entity_poly.type
_entity_poly.pdbx_seq_one_letter_code
_entity_poly.pdbx_strand_id
1 'polypeptide(L)' 'MSSVQQKDQDANKTPEKVTLGRITGVYGVKGWVKVFSYTDPMEAIVDYSPWFIRAENR' A
#
# COMPACT_ATOMS: atom_id res chain seq x y z
N MET A 1 -12.51 42.60 -12.86
CA MET A 1 -11.11 42.25 -13.20
C MET A 1 -10.50 41.71 -11.91
N SER A 2 -10.54 40.38 -11.71
CA SER A 2 -9.38 39.48 -11.92
C SER A 2 -8.28 39.81 -10.91
N SER A 3 -7.82 38.96 -10.00
CA SER A 3 -7.59 37.53 -10.11
C SER A 3 -7.15 37.01 -8.73
N VAL A 4 -7.79 35.96 -8.22
CA VAL A 4 -7.15 34.74 -7.70
C VAL A 4 -5.97 34.91 -6.72
N GLN A 5 -6.26 34.80 -5.42
CA GLN A 5 -5.34 34.17 -4.46
C GLN A 5 -6.13 33.22 -3.55
N GLN A 6 -6.30 31.99 -4.02
CA GLN A 6 -6.70 30.86 -3.18
C GLN A 6 -5.99 29.62 -3.71
N LYS A 7 -4.72 29.41 -3.31
CA LYS A 7 -4.01 28.15 -3.57
C LYS A 7 -2.77 27.95 -2.69
N ASP A 8 -2.96 27.94 -1.38
CA ASP A 8 -1.97 27.40 -0.43
C ASP A 8 -2.65 26.35 0.46
N GLN A 9 -3.06 25.23 -0.14
CA GLN A 9 -3.46 24.03 0.60
C GLN A 9 -2.99 22.78 -0.15
N ASP A 10 -1.69 22.49 -0.12
CA ASP A 10 -1.17 21.17 -0.51
C ASP A 10 0.01 20.73 0.40
N ALA A 11 0.03 21.17 1.67
CA ALA A 11 1.13 20.89 2.61
C ALA A 11 0.90 19.67 3.52
N ASN A 12 -0.11 18.83 3.27
CA ASN A 12 -0.31 17.58 4.02
C ASN A 12 -1.01 16.50 3.19
N LYS A 13 -0.52 16.21 1.99
CA LYS A 13 -0.99 15.06 1.21
C LYS A 13 -0.11 13.86 1.53
N THR A 14 -0.52 13.06 2.52
CA THR A 14 0.11 11.74 2.72
C THR A 14 -0.07 10.97 1.40
N PRO A 15 0.99 10.39 0.81
CA PRO A 15 0.85 9.69 -0.45
C PRO A 15 -0.23 8.61 -0.32
N GLU A 16 -1.21 8.66 -1.23
CA GLU A 16 -2.30 7.69 -1.27
C GLU A 16 -1.70 6.31 -1.55
N LYS A 17 -1.84 5.38 -0.60
CA LYS A 17 -1.30 4.03 -0.70
C LYS A 17 -2.36 3.10 -1.28
N VAL A 18 -1.95 2.26 -2.22
CA VAL A 18 -2.82 1.25 -2.85
C VAL A 18 -2.54 -0.11 -2.22
N THR A 19 -3.60 -0.87 -1.97
CA THR A 19 -3.49 -2.25 -1.48
C THR A 19 -3.14 -3.18 -2.63
N LEU A 20 -1.94 -3.76 -2.61
CA LEU A 20 -1.48 -4.71 -3.62
C LEU A 20 -1.82 -6.17 -3.29
N GLY A 21 -2.16 -6.47 -2.04
CA GLY A 21 -2.43 -7.84 -1.61
C GLY A 21 -2.77 -7.95 -0.14
N ARG A 22 -2.90 -9.20 0.34
CA ARG A 22 -3.18 -9.53 1.75
C ARG A 22 -2.34 -10.71 2.22
N ILE A 23 -1.85 -10.63 3.46
CA ILE A 23 -1.24 -11.77 4.14
C ILE A 23 -2.37 -12.68 4.64
N THR A 24 -2.45 -13.90 4.12
CA THR A 24 -3.53 -14.87 4.41
C THR A 24 -3.21 -15.80 5.58
N GLY A 25 -1.94 -15.91 5.95
CA GLY A 25 -1.52 -16.71 7.11
C GLY A 25 -0.02 -16.93 7.15
N VAL A 26 0.41 -17.75 8.11
CA VAL A 26 1.81 -18.17 8.26
C VAL A 26 2.12 -19.40 7.40
N TYR A 27 3.38 -19.55 7.02
CA TYR A 27 3.91 -20.70 6.31
C TYR A 27 5.09 -21.31 7.08
N GLY A 28 4.93 -22.54 7.54
CA GLY A 28 5.96 -23.26 8.30
C GLY A 28 6.31 -22.60 9.65
N VAL A 29 7.51 -22.91 10.16
CA VAL A 29 7.97 -22.49 11.50
C VAL A 29 9.06 -21.41 11.47
N LYS A 30 9.55 -21.05 10.28
CA LYS A 30 10.65 -20.08 10.10
C LYS A 30 10.17 -18.64 9.88
N GLY A 31 8.90 -18.35 10.18
CA GLY A 31 8.34 -17.00 10.04
C GLY A 31 7.96 -16.59 8.61
N TRP A 32 7.82 -17.55 7.68
CA TRP A 32 7.30 -17.22 6.35
C TRP A 32 5.80 -16.93 6.41
N VAL A 33 5.31 -16.19 5.42
CA VAL A 33 3.91 -15.83 5.30
C VAL A 33 3.37 -16.16 3.93
N LYS A 34 2.08 -16.50 3.85
CA LYS A 34 1.35 -16.63 2.60
C LYS A 34 0.79 -15.27 2.23
N VAL A 35 1.12 -14.79 1.03
CA VAL A 35 0.61 -13.53 0.49
C VAL A 35 -0.28 -13.84 -0.70
N PHE A 36 -1.48 -13.27 -0.70
CA PHE A 36 -2.36 -13.26 -1.87
C PHE A 36 -2.19 -11.91 -2.57
N SER A 37 -1.73 -11.93 -3.82
CA SER A 37 -1.54 -10.72 -4.61
C SER A 37 -2.79 -10.38 -5.43
N TYR A 38 -3.07 -9.09 -5.54
CA TYR A 38 -4.08 -8.52 -6.43
C TYR A 38 -3.46 -7.93 -7.71
N THR A 39 -2.14 -8.05 -7.88
CA THR A 39 -1.44 -7.59 -9.09
C THR A 39 -1.68 -8.56 -10.26
N ASP A 40 -1.58 -8.03 -11.48
CA ASP A 40 -1.55 -8.82 -12.71
C ASP A 40 -0.28 -8.43 -13.48
N PRO A 41 0.75 -9.29 -13.58
CA PRO A 41 0.80 -10.69 -13.09
C PRO A 41 0.91 -10.81 -11.57
N MET A 42 0.55 -11.97 -11.02
CA MET A 42 0.44 -12.20 -9.56
C MET A 42 1.80 -12.06 -8.85
N GLU A 43 2.89 -12.40 -9.53
CA GLU A 43 4.24 -12.42 -9.00
C GLU A 43 4.80 -11.01 -8.79
N ALA A 44 4.28 -10.00 -9.51
CA ALA A 44 4.80 -8.64 -9.51
C ALA A 44 4.80 -7.95 -8.13
N ILE A 45 4.01 -8.45 -7.17
CA ILE A 45 3.95 -7.88 -5.81
C ILE A 45 5.33 -7.82 -5.13
N VAL A 46 6.23 -8.75 -5.44
CA VAL A 46 7.58 -8.82 -4.82
C VAL A 46 8.54 -7.75 -5.34
N ASP A 47 8.22 -7.12 -6.48
CA ASP A 47 9.05 -6.09 -7.09
C ASP A 47 8.85 -4.72 -6.42
N TYR A 48 7.75 -4.55 -5.66
CA TYR A 48 7.46 -3.32 -4.93
C TYR A 48 8.23 -3.28 -3.61
N SER A 49 8.94 -2.19 -3.33
CA SER A 49 9.63 -1.97 -2.06
C SER A 49 9.62 -0.48 -1.69
N PRO A 50 9.42 -0.11 -0.40
CA PRO A 50 9.12 -0.98 0.74
C PRO A 50 7.64 -1.36 0.82
N TRP A 51 7.33 -2.50 1.45
CA TRP A 51 5.95 -2.87 1.77
C TRP A 51 5.46 -2.18 3.03
N PHE A 52 4.29 -1.55 2.94
CA PHE A 52 3.59 -1.02 4.11
C PHE A 52 2.50 -2.00 4.53
N ILE A 53 2.68 -2.63 5.69
CA ILE A 53 1.71 -3.58 6.23
C ILE A 53 0.76 -2.86 7.18
N ARG A 54 -0.54 -3.03 6.95
CA ARG A 54 -1.59 -2.60 7.87
C ARG A 54 -2.15 -3.82 8.61
N ALA A 55 -2.12 -3.79 9.94
CA ALA A 55 -2.82 -4.79 10.73
C ALA A 55 -4.33 -4.62 10.53
N GLU A 56 -5.00 -5.70 10.15
CA GLU A 56 -6.46 -5.74 10.15
C GLU A 56 -6.90 -5.86 11.61
N ASN A 57 -7.49 -4.80 12.15
CA ASN A 57 -7.96 -4.77 13.53
C ASN A 57 -9.12 -5.76 13.65
N ARG A 58 -8.90 -6.87 14.38
CA ARG A 58 -9.95 -7.85 14.70
C ARG A 58 -10.74 -7.43 15.93
#